data_AF-A0A8J8GZ90-F1
#
_entry.id   AF-A0A8J8GZ90-F1
#
_cell.length_a   1.000
_cell.length_b   1.000
_cell.length_c   1.000
_cell.angle_alpha   90.00
_cell.angle_beta   90.00
_cell.angle_gamma   90.00
#
_symmetry.space_group_name_H-M   'P 1'
#
loop_
_entity.id
_entity.type
_entity.pdbx_description
1 polymer ?
#
loop_
_entity_poly.entity_id
_entity_poly.type
_entity_poly.pdbx_seq_one_letter_code
_entity_poly.pdbx_strand_id
1 'polypeptide(L)'
;MIFVDGQSNERLVLDGEWFEKLRGGASKTRVPASSFRGAQWSEIERRTRLFGGGKERLVQLTLSFDGGPFVGFVADEGKRAELEAMVARLEAASVRPNA
;
A
#
# COMPACT_ATOMS: atom_id res chain seq x y z
N MET A 1 4.06 11.68 -9.23
CA MET A 1 3.36 11.29 -8.00
C MET A 1 2.26 10.28 -8.34
N ILE A 2 2.15 9.17 -7.60
CA ILE A 2 0.99 8.26 -7.65
C ILE A 2 0.42 8.11 -6.24
N PHE A 3 -0.88 7.91 -6.12
CA PHE A 3 -1.53 7.64 -4.84
C PHE A 3 -2.61 6.59 -5.00
N VAL A 4 -2.85 5.83 -3.93
CA VAL A 4 -3.94 4.85 -3.85
C VAL A 4 -4.70 5.06 -2.56
N ASP A 5 -6.00 5.25 -2.68
CA ASP A 5 -6.92 5.33 -1.55
C ASP A 5 -7.34 3.93 -1.10
N GLY A 6 -7.41 3.74 0.21
CA GLY A 6 -7.74 2.48 0.84
C GLY A 6 -8.84 2.63 1.88
N GLN A 7 -9.05 1.55 2.61
CA GLN A 7 -10.00 1.48 3.71
C GLN A 7 -9.57 2.40 4.87
N SER A 8 -10.50 2.73 5.76
CA SER A 8 -10.22 3.48 7.00
C SER A 8 -9.54 4.84 6.83
N ASN A 9 -9.85 5.56 5.74
CA ASN A 9 -9.25 6.85 5.36
C ASN A 9 -7.72 6.78 5.22
N GLU A 10 -7.22 5.63 4.79
CA GLU A 10 -5.80 5.44 4.49
C GLU A 10 -5.51 5.80 3.04
N ARG A 11 -4.29 6.32 2.81
CA ARG A 11 -3.77 6.60 1.48
C ARG A 11 -2.30 6.23 1.42
N LEU A 12 -1.90 5.54 0.37
CA LEU A 12 -0.50 5.40 0.00
C LEU A 12 -0.13 6.48 -1.01
N VAL A 13 1.06 7.06 -0.86
CA VAL A 13 1.61 8.07 -1.74
C VAL A 13 3.03 7.66 -2.11
N LEU A 14 3.33 7.68 -3.40
CA LEU A 14 4.69 7.61 -3.90
C LEU A 14 4.99 8.88 -4.70
N ASP A 15 5.83 9.72 -4.11
CA ASP A 15 6.22 11.01 -4.66
C ASP A 15 7.72 11.04 -4.94
N GLY A 16 8.08 10.56 -6.14
CA GLY A 16 9.47 10.45 -6.58
C GLY A 16 10.26 9.52 -5.66
N GLU A 17 11.09 10.10 -4.82
CA GLU A 17 12.03 9.41 -3.92
C GLU A 17 11.41 8.99 -2.59
N TRP A 18 10.18 9.41 -2.29
CA TRP A 18 9.55 9.16 -0.98
C TRP A 18 8.26 8.35 -1.11
N PHE A 19 8.17 7.31 -0.27
CA PHE A 19 6.94 6.61 0.02
C PHE A 19 6.34 7.14 1.33
N GLU A 20 5.03 7.35 1.34
CA GLU A 20 4.30 7.79 2.52
C GLU A 20 2.95 7.08 2.66
N LYS A 21 2.62 6.69 3.89
CA LYS A 21 1.28 6.25 4.28
C LYS A 21 0.61 7.33 5.12
N LEU A 22 -0.56 7.76 4.69
CA LEU A 22 -1.43 8.68 5.41
C LEU A 22 -2.60 7.92 6.04
N ARG A 23 -3.13 8.43 7.16
CA ARG A 23 -4.43 8.03 7.72
C ARG A 23 -5.14 9.26 8.28
N GLY A 24 -6.33 9.54 7.77
CA GLY A 24 -7.10 10.73 8.15
C GLY A 24 -6.36 12.04 7.82
N GLY A 25 -5.59 12.05 6.73
CA GLY A 25 -4.78 13.21 6.31
C GLY A 25 -3.44 13.38 7.03
N ALA A 26 -3.16 12.61 8.08
CA ALA A 26 -1.90 12.67 8.82
C ALA A 26 -0.92 11.57 8.37
N SER A 27 0.36 11.92 8.25
CA SER A 27 1.44 10.96 7.99
C SER A 27 1.59 9.96 9.13
N LYS A 28 1.66 8.68 8.78
CA LYS A 28 1.90 7.56 9.72
C LYS A 28 3.24 6.89 9.47
N THR A 29 3.67 6.86 8.22
CA THR A 29 4.97 6.33 7.81
C THR A 29 5.45 7.16 6.65
N ARG A 30 6.71 7.57 6.67
CA ARG A 30 7.40 8.16 5.51
C ARG A 30 8.81 7.62 5.44
N VAL A 31 9.16 6.99 4.32
CA VAL A 31 10.46 6.33 4.10
C VAL A 31 10.94 6.56 2.67
N PRO A 32 12.26 6.50 2.41
CA PRO A 32 12.77 6.55 1.05
C PRO A 32 12.19 5.40 0.22
N ALA A 33 11.79 5.66 -1.02
CA ALA A 33 11.35 4.61 -1.94
C ALA A 33 12.47 3.59 -2.23
N SER A 34 13.73 4.05 -2.20
CA SER A 34 14.92 3.20 -2.36
C SER A 34 15.11 2.20 -1.22
N SER A 35 14.49 2.40 -0.06
CA SER A 35 14.57 1.45 1.06
C SER A 35 13.59 0.27 0.93
N PHE A 36 12.81 0.20 -0.16
CA PHE A 36 11.84 -0.86 -0.38
C PHE A 36 12.52 -2.25 -0.50
N ARG A 37 11.97 -3.23 0.22
CA ARG A 37 12.50 -4.61 0.29
C ARG A 37 11.57 -5.67 -0.24
N GLY A 38 10.27 -5.40 -0.31
CA GLY A 38 9.33 -6.36 -0.88
C GLY A 38 7.89 -6.09 -0.50
N ALA A 39 6.99 -6.79 -1.20
CA ALA A 39 5.56 -6.72 -1.04
C ALA A 39 5.00 -8.13 -0.80
N GLN A 40 4.02 -8.23 0.09
CA GLN A 40 3.22 -9.43 0.29
C GLN A 40 1.75 -9.10 0.04
N TRP A 41 1.09 -9.96 -0.72
CA TRP A 41 -0.30 -9.79 -1.13
C TRP A 41 -1.18 -10.84 -0.46
N SER A 42 -2.35 -10.43 -0.02
CA SER A 42 -3.39 -11.32 0.48
C SER A 42 -4.75 -10.85 -0.02
N GLU A 43 -5.57 -11.80 -0.47
CA GLU A 43 -6.97 -11.55 -0.79
C GLU A 43 -7.80 -11.86 0.45
N ILE A 44 -8.66 -10.92 0.83
CA ILE A 44 -9.52 -11.07 2.01
C ILE A 44 -10.97 -10.82 1.62
N GLU A 45 -11.88 -11.59 2.18
CA GLU A 45 -13.33 -11.40 2.00
C GLU A 45 -13.91 -10.86 3.32
N ARG A 46 -14.55 -9.69 3.26
CA ARG A 46 -15.22 -9.09 4.41
C ARG A 46 -16.73 -9.22 4.27
N ARG A 47 -17.38 -9.83 5.27
CA ARG A 47 -18.84 -9.82 5.38
C ARG A 47 -19.31 -8.46 5.88
N THR A 48 -20.20 -7.81 5.14
CA THR A 48 -20.62 -6.44 5.48
C THR A 48 -21.75 -6.37 6.52
N ARG A 49 -22.47 -7.47 6.84
CA ARG A 49 -23.40 -7.56 8.00
C ARG A 49 -23.58 -8.98 8.54
N LEU A 50 -23.95 -9.09 9.82
CA LEU A 50 -24.31 -10.35 10.51
C LEU A 50 -25.64 -10.97 10.04
N PHE A 51 -26.51 -10.20 9.39
CA PHE A 51 -27.80 -10.67 8.85
C PHE A 51 -27.95 -10.23 7.39
N GLY A 52 -27.70 -11.13 6.45
CA GLY A 52 -28.03 -10.98 5.02
C GLY A 52 -27.12 -10.07 4.16
N GLY A 53 -25.92 -9.69 4.62
CA GLY A 53 -25.05 -8.72 3.94
C GLY A 53 -24.11 -9.31 2.88
N GLY A 54 -23.92 -8.58 1.78
CA GLY A 54 -23.00 -8.93 0.68
C GLY A 54 -21.54 -9.12 1.11
N LYS A 55 -20.80 -9.84 0.27
CA LYS A 55 -19.36 -10.11 0.43
C LYS A 55 -18.58 -9.00 -0.28
N GLU A 56 -17.74 -8.28 0.45
CA GLU A 56 -16.78 -7.34 -0.12
C GLU A 56 -15.45 -8.08 -0.32
N ARG A 57 -14.92 -8.02 -1.54
CA ARG A 57 -13.59 -8.55 -1.85
C ARG A 57 -12.57 -7.43 -1.73
N LEU A 58 -11.52 -7.71 -0.99
CA LEU A 58 -10.50 -6.74 -0.66
C LEU A 58 -9.13 -7.33 -0.96
N VAL A 59 -8.18 -6.45 -1.23
CA VAL A 59 -6.77 -6.77 -1.33
C VAL A 59 -6.04 -6.14 -0.15
N GLN A 60 -5.27 -6.96 0.56
CA GLN A 60 -4.32 -6.52 1.57
C GLN A 60 -2.91 -6.58 0.98
N LEU A 61 -2.20 -5.47 1.10
CA LEU A 61 -0.81 -5.29 0.72
C LEU A 61 0.02 -5.00 1.97
N THR A 62 1.06 -5.79 2.20
CA THR A 62 2.07 -5.52 3.24
C THR A 62 3.39 -5.19 2.57
N LEU A 63 3.89 -3.98 2.78
CA LEU A 63 5.16 -3.50 2.26
C LEU A 63 6.24 -3.56 3.35
N SER A 64 7.45 -3.97 2.96
CA SER A 64 8.62 -4.03 3.83
C SER A 64 9.69 -3.05 3.36
N PHE A 65 10.32 -2.35 4.31
CA PHE A 65 11.36 -1.35 4.06
C PHE A 65 12.56 -1.56 5.01
N ASP A 66 13.75 -1.08 4.62
CA ASP A 66 14.93 -1.09 5.50
C ASP A 66 14.70 -0.34 6.80
N GLY A 67 15.18 -0.92 7.90
CA GLY A 67 15.03 -0.35 9.23
C GLY A 67 13.60 -0.36 9.77
N GLY A 68 12.64 -0.93 9.02
CA GLY A 68 11.21 -0.85 9.32
C GLY A 68 10.62 0.54 9.06
N PRO A 69 9.28 0.69 9.10
CA PRO A 69 8.27 -0.28 9.55
C PRO A 69 7.70 -1.17 8.44
N PHE A 70 6.99 -2.23 8.82
CA PHE A 70 6.06 -2.91 7.93
C PHE A 70 4.82 -2.03 7.71
N VAL A 71 4.43 -1.85 6.45
CA VAL A 71 3.29 -1.01 6.08
C VAL A 71 2.19 -1.90 5.52
N GLY A 72 1.22 -2.24 6.35
CA GLY A 72 -0.01 -2.90 5.91
C GLY A 72 -1.00 -1.88 5.33
N PHE A 73 -1.66 -2.22 4.25
CA PHE A 73 -2.65 -1.40 3.56
C PHE A 73 -3.76 -2.29 3.00
N VAL A 74 -5.02 -1.86 3.10
CA VAL A 74 -6.17 -2.62 2.61
C VAL A 74 -6.98 -1.73 1.67
N ALA A 75 -7.33 -2.24 0.51
CA ALA A 75 -8.15 -1.58 -0.48
C ALA A 75 -9.19 -2.53 -1.08
N ASP A 76 -10.15 -1.97 -1.80
CA ASP A 76 -11.06 -2.73 -2.66
C ASP A 76 -10.28 -3.51 -3.73
N GLU A 77 -10.77 -4.69 -4.12
CA GLU A 77 -10.13 -5.53 -5.16
C GLU A 77 -9.91 -4.76 -6.48
N GLY A 78 -10.80 -3.83 -6.84
CA GLY A 78 -10.67 -2.97 -8.02
C GLY A 78 -9.44 -2.06 -8.01
N LYS A 79 -8.78 -1.87 -6.85
CA LYS A 79 -7.53 -1.11 -6.71
C LYS A 79 -6.28 -1.94 -6.94
N ARG A 80 -6.40 -3.25 -7.23
CA ARG A 80 -5.26 -4.15 -7.40
C ARG A 80 -4.24 -3.64 -8.43
N ALA A 81 -4.69 -3.24 -9.61
CA ALA A 81 -3.80 -2.74 -10.67
C ALA A 81 -3.06 -1.46 -10.27
N GLU A 82 -3.72 -0.55 -9.54
CA GLU A 82 -3.08 0.68 -9.02
C GLU A 82 -2.00 0.36 -7.98
N LEU A 83 -2.26 -0.63 -7.11
CA LEU A 83 -1.29 -1.10 -6.12
C LEU A 83 -0.11 -1.81 -6.79
N GLU A 84 -0.34 -2.63 -7.81
CA GLU A 84 0.73 -3.30 -8.56
C GLU A 84 1.62 -2.28 -9.27
N ALA A 85 1.04 -1.26 -9.88
CA ALA A 85 1.80 -0.15 -10.46
C ALA A 85 2.63 0.60 -9.41
N MET A 86 2.13 0.74 -8.18
CA MET A 86 2.89 1.32 -7.08
C MET A 86 4.06 0.46 -6.66
N VAL A 87 3.83 -0.84 -6.47
CA VAL A 87 4.89 -1.80 -6.10
C VAL A 87 5.97 -1.85 -7.17
N ALA A 88 5.61 -1.90 -8.45
CA ALA A 88 6.57 -1.88 -9.55
C ALA A 88 7.46 -0.62 -9.54
N ARG A 89 6.92 0.54 -9.17
CA ARG A 89 7.74 1.76 -9.02
C ARG A 89 8.65 1.72 -7.80
N LEU A 90 8.21 1.13 -6.70
CA LEU A 90 9.05 0.92 -5.51
C LEU A 90 10.20 -0.05 -5.81
N GLU A 91 9.92 -1.13 -6.54
CA GLU A 91 10.96 -2.07 -7.03
C GLU A 91 11.97 -1.37 -7.95
N ALA A 92 11.49 -0.55 -8.89
CA ALA A 92 12.38 0.21 -9.75
C ALA A 92 13.25 1.22 -8.97
N ALA A 93 12.74 1.77 -7.87
CA ALA A 93 13.47 2.68 -7.01
C ALA A 93 14.52 1.97 -6.13
N SER A 94 14.24 0.75 -5.64
CA SER A 94 15.17 -0.02 -4.80
C SER A 94 16.32 -0.66 -5.58
N VAL A 95 16.11 -0.93 -6.87
CA VAL A 95 17.16 -1.48 -7.76
C VAL A 95 18.23 -0.44 -8.11
N ARG A 96 17.98 0.86 -7.93
CA ARG A 96 19.01 1.90 -8.13
C ARG A 96 19.86 2.03 -6.85
N PRO A 97 21.09 1.49 -6.79
CA PRO A 97 22.01 1.90 -5.75
C PRO A 97 22.46 3.34 -6.07
N ASN A 98 22.78 4.12 -5.05
CA ASN A 98 23.38 5.44 -5.20
C ASN A 98 24.43 5.46 -6.33
N ALA A 99 24.14 6.22 -7.39
CA ALA A 99 25.14 6.64 -8.37
C ALA A 99 25.85 7.90 -7.85
#